data_AF-A0A418F4D7-F1
#
_entry.id   AF-A0A418F4D7-F1
#
_cell.length_a   1.000
_cell.length_b   1.000
_cell.length_c   1.000
_cell.angle_alpha   90.00
_cell.angle_beta   90.00
_cell.angle_gamma   90.00
#
_symmetry.space_group_name_H-M   'P 1'
#
loop_
_entity.id
_entity.type
_entity.pdbx_description
1 polymer ?
#
loop_
_entity_poly.entity_id
_entity_poly.type
_entity_poly.pdbx_seq_one_letter_code
_entity_poly.pdbx_strand_id
1 'polypeptide(L)'
;MVRVFVRAPVPDTPASFLATYHRLSVLVNVGFALNLATTPLMAYVAEPYPWGIPLQNTFADVPYDALDAAAAPMFQGLYNNMTMAPLEWFKLDLATLSYAVRYTLVIPPADEFVSHPLRQVNALVSFPGASVANTPTCDVRLIDVTAAGFYGVGGRALVYDFLAANSSARASNRWCTCQFAVLLGIPIAVGCLWFYSTSSSADTLPSTSITAFFSVQLFETFSMCWFKLAYRVALSLYVVWLLWSRYYRHIVALHRSLNRLGLDCTSSCTRYKIMLGDPSGLIMSEFVVAVVVLLDIWMNVSYLSIAFIQVSQVTDVWQLILGCMYTVWGGALFVCILTVFTKRYKWEAIFTPVDPTVLTIASYIYGGPVLAVFVATPAMVVVYMLRHISLPGKNPVVDMEVSASIVAISLFVSSIPVVYSLARTYIRYRGGEGPQVYDIQVRLSLVSLLDTHANDPALAITTCPREHRASVATLGHPTSCTTTSSPFVAHAFTCVHLGETDWLM
;
A
#
# COMPACT_ATOMS: atom_id res chain seq x y z
N MET A 1 11.10 30.69 -10.01
CA MET A 1 12.08 30.85 -11.10
C MET A 1 12.69 32.22 -10.90
N VAL A 2 13.99 32.35 -10.60
CA VAL A 2 14.63 33.67 -10.41
C VAL A 2 16.01 33.64 -11.06
N ARG A 3 16.29 34.65 -11.89
CA ARG A 3 17.63 35.03 -12.36
C ARG A 3 18.11 36.18 -11.48
N VAL A 4 19.34 36.11 -10.98
CA VAL A 4 20.03 37.24 -10.36
C VAL A 4 21.37 37.41 -11.07
N PHE A 5 21.65 38.61 -11.56
CA PHE A 5 22.97 38.99 -12.04
C PHE A 5 23.77 39.51 -10.85
N VAL A 6 24.93 38.92 -10.60
CA VAL A 6 25.96 39.47 -9.71
C VAL A 6 27.16 39.79 -10.58
N ARG A 7 27.54 41.06 -10.68
CA ARG A 7 28.77 41.48 -11.33
C ARG A 7 29.90 41.36 -10.30
N ALA A 8 30.52 40.19 -10.23
CA ALA A 8 31.82 40.01 -9.58
C ALA A 8 32.94 40.50 -10.52
N PRO A 9 34.06 41.02 -9.99
CA PRO A 9 35.24 41.31 -10.81
C PRO A 9 35.69 40.00 -11.47
N VAL A 10 35.78 40.04 -12.79
CA VAL A 10 36.21 38.91 -13.62
C VAL A 10 37.69 38.64 -13.29
N PRO A 11 38.06 37.43 -12.83
CA PRO A 11 39.46 37.03 -12.86
C PRO A 11 39.88 36.98 -14.33
N ASP A 12 41.05 37.54 -14.67
CA ASP A 12 41.55 37.68 -16.05
C ASP A 12 41.73 36.35 -16.81
N THR A 13 41.45 35.21 -16.17
CA THR A 13 41.24 33.93 -16.83
C THR A 13 39.95 33.28 -16.31
N PRO A 14 39.00 32.88 -17.18
CA PRO A 14 37.82 32.16 -16.73
C PRO A 14 38.26 30.77 -16.26
N ALA A 15 38.31 30.56 -14.94
CA ALA A 15 38.43 29.21 -14.40
C ALA A 15 37.23 28.39 -14.88
N SER A 16 37.45 27.49 -15.84
CA SER A 16 36.40 26.63 -16.36
C SER A 16 36.09 25.54 -15.33
N PHE A 17 35.03 25.72 -14.56
CA PHE A 17 34.53 24.68 -13.67
C PHE A 17 33.81 23.60 -14.50
N LEU A 18 34.14 22.33 -14.25
CA LEU A 18 33.53 21.20 -14.93
C LEU A 18 32.70 20.37 -13.95
N ALA A 19 31.39 20.50 -14.02
CA ALA A 19 30.46 19.59 -13.37
C ALA A 19 30.13 18.41 -14.30
N THR A 20 30.22 17.19 -13.77
CA THR A 20 29.86 15.96 -14.49
C THR A 20 28.89 15.13 -13.65
N TYR A 21 28.06 14.33 -14.31
CA TYR A 21 27.15 13.41 -13.61
C TYR A 21 27.83 12.07 -13.33
N HIS A 22 27.54 11.50 -12.16
CA HIS A 22 27.95 10.13 -11.86
C HIS A 22 27.09 9.13 -12.65
N ARG A 23 27.67 8.40 -13.60
CA ARG A 23 26.94 7.51 -14.53
C ARG A 23 26.03 6.50 -13.81
N LEU A 24 26.56 5.81 -12.80
CA LEU A 24 25.77 4.82 -12.04
C LEU A 24 24.60 5.48 -11.28
N SER A 25 24.78 6.69 -10.74
CA SER A 25 23.69 7.34 -9.99
C SER A 25 22.59 7.80 -10.93
N VAL A 26 22.95 8.21 -12.16
CA VAL A 26 21.97 8.52 -13.21
C VAL A 26 21.19 7.27 -13.59
N LEU A 27 21.86 6.13 -13.82
CA LEU A 27 21.19 4.88 -14.17
C LEU A 27 20.22 4.42 -13.08
N VAL A 28 20.67 4.42 -11.83
CA VAL A 28 19.82 4.06 -10.68
C VAL A 28 18.65 5.04 -10.52
N ASN A 29 18.90 6.34 -10.68
CA ASN A 29 17.85 7.36 -10.61
C ASN A 29 16.80 7.21 -11.73
N VAL A 30 17.22 6.89 -12.96
CA VAL A 30 16.29 6.60 -14.07
C VAL A 30 15.45 5.36 -13.74
N GLY A 31 16.05 4.33 -13.14
CA GLY A 31 15.31 3.17 -12.63
C GLY A 31 14.23 3.55 -11.63
N PHE A 32 14.55 4.38 -10.62
CA PHE A 32 13.56 4.86 -9.65
C PHE A 32 12.46 5.71 -10.31
N ALA A 33 12.82 6.63 -11.21
CA ALA A 33 11.88 7.48 -11.91
C ALA A 33 10.91 6.69 -12.80
N LEU A 34 11.42 5.69 -13.52
CA LEU A 34 10.60 4.76 -14.30
C LEU A 34 9.66 3.99 -13.38
N ASN A 35 10.18 3.41 -12.30
CA ASN A 35 9.37 2.68 -11.32
C ASN A 35 8.20 3.56 -10.82
N LEU A 36 8.49 4.76 -10.32
CA LEU A 36 7.49 5.75 -9.87
C LEU A 36 6.44 6.07 -10.93
N ALA A 37 6.85 6.30 -12.18
CA ALA A 37 5.95 6.64 -13.26
C ALA A 37 5.06 5.45 -13.67
N THR A 38 5.58 4.22 -13.59
CA THR A 38 4.86 2.99 -13.96
C THR A 38 4.05 2.39 -12.83
N THR A 39 4.31 2.76 -11.57
CA THR A 39 3.61 2.23 -10.39
C THR A 39 2.08 2.19 -10.54
N PRO A 40 1.40 3.27 -10.98
CA PRO A 40 -0.06 3.24 -11.14
C PRO A 40 -0.55 2.17 -12.12
N LEU A 41 0.29 1.80 -13.10
CA LEU A 41 -0.03 0.82 -14.13
C LEU A 41 0.32 -0.61 -13.71
N MET A 42 1.13 -0.81 -12.66
CA MET A 42 1.51 -2.14 -12.17
C MET A 42 0.30 -2.96 -11.71
N ALA A 43 -0.81 -2.32 -11.37
CA ALA A 43 -2.05 -3.01 -11.05
C ALA A 43 -2.58 -3.88 -12.22
N TYR A 44 -2.25 -3.58 -13.48
CA TYR A 44 -2.61 -4.43 -14.62
C TYR A 44 -1.77 -5.71 -14.74
N VAL A 45 -0.85 -5.96 -13.80
CA VAL A 45 -0.21 -7.27 -13.66
C VAL A 45 -1.20 -8.31 -13.13
N ALA A 46 -2.13 -7.91 -12.25
CA ALA A 46 -3.15 -8.82 -11.71
C ALA A 46 -4.58 -8.46 -12.13
N GLU A 47 -4.79 -7.31 -12.78
CA GLU A 47 -6.09 -6.88 -13.29
C GLU A 47 -6.19 -7.03 -14.83
N PRO A 48 -7.36 -7.39 -15.38
CA PRO A 48 -7.58 -7.39 -16.81
C PRO A 48 -7.55 -5.97 -17.39
N TYR A 49 -7.05 -5.84 -18.62
CA TYR A 49 -7.16 -4.60 -19.38
C TYR A 49 -8.60 -4.35 -19.83
N PRO A 50 -9.00 -3.09 -20.10
CA PRO A 50 -10.38 -2.76 -20.48
C PRO A 50 -10.92 -3.50 -21.71
N TRP A 51 -10.05 -3.87 -22.65
CA TRP A 51 -10.39 -4.63 -23.86
C TRP A 51 -10.40 -6.15 -23.66
N GLY A 52 -9.97 -6.64 -22.50
CA GLY A 52 -9.95 -8.07 -22.14
C GLY A 52 -11.10 -8.48 -21.22
N ILE A 53 -12.04 -7.58 -20.93
CA ILE A 53 -13.12 -7.84 -19.97
C ILE A 53 -14.22 -8.62 -20.67
N PRO A 54 -14.65 -9.75 -20.10
CA PRO A 54 -15.78 -10.49 -20.66
C PRO A 54 -17.06 -9.65 -20.62
N LEU A 55 -17.83 -9.66 -21.70
CA LEU A 55 -19.22 -9.20 -21.73
C LEU A 55 -20.05 -10.17 -20.87
N GLN A 56 -20.04 -9.99 -19.55
CA GLN A 56 -20.75 -10.88 -18.64
C GLN A 56 -22.03 -10.26 -18.10
N ASN A 57 -23.04 -11.12 -17.96
CA ASN A 57 -24.26 -10.85 -17.20
C ASN A 57 -23.89 -10.84 -15.72
N THR A 58 -23.80 -9.64 -15.16
CA THR A 58 -23.53 -9.44 -13.74
C THR A 58 -24.65 -10.06 -12.90
N PHE A 59 -24.33 -10.84 -11.87
CA PHE A 59 -25.32 -11.28 -10.87
C PHE A 59 -25.89 -10.11 -10.04
N ALA A 60 -25.40 -8.88 -10.24
CA ALA A 60 -25.83 -7.67 -9.53
C ALA A 60 -27.34 -7.40 -9.63
N ASP A 61 -28.00 -7.85 -10.71
CA ASP A 61 -29.44 -7.66 -10.91
C ASP A 61 -30.29 -8.86 -10.44
N VAL A 62 -29.65 -9.94 -9.96
CA VAL A 62 -30.36 -11.14 -9.49
C VAL A 62 -30.96 -10.86 -8.11
N PRO A 63 -32.26 -11.12 -7.90
CA PRO A 63 -32.89 -10.92 -6.60
C PRO A 63 -32.34 -11.91 -5.56
N TYR A 64 -32.32 -11.48 -4.30
CA TYR A 64 -31.64 -12.18 -3.20
C TYR A 64 -32.08 -13.64 -3.01
N ASP A 65 -33.37 -13.92 -3.18
CA ASP A 65 -33.97 -15.25 -3.02
C ASP A 65 -33.59 -16.23 -4.16
N ALA A 66 -33.21 -15.71 -5.33
CA ALA A 66 -32.78 -16.48 -6.47
C ALA A 66 -31.25 -16.61 -6.58
N LEU A 67 -30.48 -15.92 -5.73
CA LEU A 67 -29.02 -15.83 -5.85
C LEU A 67 -28.34 -17.20 -5.81
N ASP A 68 -28.69 -18.02 -4.83
CA ASP A 68 -28.12 -19.37 -4.68
C ASP A 68 -28.43 -20.25 -5.91
N ALA A 69 -29.66 -20.16 -6.42
CA ALA A 69 -30.10 -20.92 -7.59
C ALA A 69 -29.42 -20.45 -8.89
N ALA A 70 -29.06 -19.17 -8.99
CA ALA A 70 -28.43 -18.59 -10.17
C ALA A 70 -26.90 -18.75 -10.15
N ALA A 71 -26.24 -18.40 -9.04
CA ALA A 71 -24.79 -18.32 -8.95
C ALA A 71 -24.12 -19.66 -8.64
N ALA A 72 -24.70 -20.48 -7.76
CA ALA A 72 -24.07 -21.74 -7.34
C ALA A 72 -23.85 -22.73 -8.50
N PRO A 73 -24.81 -22.96 -9.43
CA PRO A 73 -24.57 -23.87 -10.55
C PRO A 73 -23.45 -23.41 -11.48
N MET A 74 -23.31 -22.09 -11.70
CA MET A 74 -22.21 -21.53 -12.48
C MET A 74 -20.86 -21.85 -11.83
N PHE A 75 -20.71 -21.51 -10.54
CA PHE A 75 -19.46 -21.73 -9.83
C PHE A 75 -19.11 -23.21 -9.66
N GLN A 76 -20.08 -24.07 -9.34
CA GLN A 76 -19.87 -25.52 -9.24
C GLN A 76 -19.52 -26.16 -10.59
N GLY A 77 -20.04 -25.60 -11.70
CA GLY A 77 -19.66 -26.00 -13.06
C GLY A 77 -18.23 -25.61 -13.41
N LEU A 78 -17.80 -24.39 -13.06
CA LEU A 78 -16.46 -23.87 -13.33
C LEU A 78 -15.39 -24.49 -12.42
N TYR A 79 -15.72 -24.67 -11.14
CA TYR A 79 -14.80 -25.07 -10.08
C TYR A 79 -15.30 -26.34 -9.41
N ASN A 80 -14.66 -27.47 -9.73
CA ASN A 80 -14.95 -28.76 -9.13
C ASN A 80 -13.69 -29.64 -9.15
N ASN A 81 -13.82 -30.86 -8.62
CA ASN A 81 -12.72 -31.81 -8.54
C ASN A 81 -12.17 -32.28 -9.90
N MET A 82 -12.91 -32.07 -11.00
CA MET A 82 -12.44 -32.39 -12.35
C MET A 82 -11.75 -31.20 -13.02
N THR A 83 -12.22 -29.98 -12.77
CA THR A 83 -11.68 -28.76 -13.41
C THR A 83 -10.49 -28.15 -12.68
N MET A 84 -10.31 -28.45 -11.39
CA MET A 84 -9.14 -28.06 -10.58
C MET A 84 -8.25 -29.26 -10.31
N ALA A 85 -6.97 -29.18 -10.69
CA ALA A 85 -6.01 -30.27 -10.51
C ALA A 85 -5.86 -30.64 -9.02
N PRO A 86 -5.64 -31.90 -8.60
CA PRO A 86 -5.76 -32.32 -7.18
C PRO A 86 -4.99 -31.52 -6.12
N LEU A 87 -3.88 -30.87 -6.49
CA LEU A 87 -3.05 -30.03 -5.60
C LEU A 87 -3.24 -28.52 -5.83
N GLU A 88 -4.11 -28.14 -6.76
CA GLU A 88 -4.49 -26.76 -7.04
C GLU A 88 -5.49 -26.28 -5.97
N TRP A 89 -5.03 -25.38 -5.11
CA TRP A 89 -5.83 -24.80 -4.02
C TRP A 89 -6.43 -23.45 -4.39
N PHE A 90 -5.95 -22.79 -5.45
CA PHE A 90 -6.52 -21.56 -6.01
C PHE A 90 -6.46 -21.59 -7.52
N LYS A 91 -7.52 -21.08 -8.13
CA LYS A 91 -7.61 -20.90 -9.56
C LYS A 91 -8.26 -19.56 -9.85
N LEU A 92 -7.59 -18.75 -10.66
CA LEU A 92 -8.12 -17.50 -11.21
C LEU A 92 -8.51 -17.75 -12.67
N ASP A 93 -9.77 -17.52 -13.00
CA ASP A 93 -10.28 -17.56 -14.36
C ASP A 93 -10.55 -16.14 -14.87
N LEU A 94 -9.69 -15.69 -15.79
CA LEU A 94 -9.80 -14.37 -16.42
C LEU A 94 -10.99 -14.28 -17.39
N ALA A 95 -11.46 -15.40 -17.96
CA ALA A 95 -12.57 -15.41 -18.91
C ALA A 95 -13.91 -15.11 -18.23
N THR A 96 -14.03 -15.46 -16.95
CA THR A 96 -15.22 -15.18 -16.13
C THR A 96 -14.98 -14.15 -15.05
N LEU A 97 -13.77 -13.58 -15.01
CA LEU A 97 -13.24 -12.72 -13.95
C LEU A 97 -13.63 -13.23 -12.55
N SER A 98 -13.39 -14.51 -12.35
CA SER A 98 -13.73 -15.19 -11.11
C SER A 98 -12.53 -15.97 -10.59
N TYR A 99 -12.53 -16.27 -9.30
CA TYR A 99 -11.55 -17.16 -8.70
C TYR A 99 -12.23 -18.12 -7.74
N ALA A 100 -11.57 -19.25 -7.49
CA ALA A 100 -11.98 -20.17 -6.46
C ALA A 100 -10.80 -20.64 -5.63
N VAL A 101 -11.12 -20.95 -4.38
CA VAL A 101 -10.22 -21.52 -3.40
C VAL A 101 -10.79 -22.86 -2.95
N ARG A 102 -9.96 -23.91 -2.96
CA ARG A 102 -10.34 -25.29 -2.60
C ARG A 102 -9.41 -25.84 -1.53
N TYR A 103 -10.01 -26.46 -0.52
CA TYR A 103 -9.27 -27.21 0.49
C TYR A 103 -10.01 -28.47 0.92
N THR A 104 -9.23 -29.40 1.46
CA THR A 104 -9.74 -30.64 2.05
C THR A 104 -9.52 -30.61 3.55
N LEU A 105 -10.61 -30.77 4.29
CA LEU A 105 -10.68 -30.66 5.74
C LEU A 105 -11.03 -32.03 6.34
N VAL A 106 -10.41 -32.39 7.46
CA VAL A 106 -10.85 -33.52 8.28
C VAL A 106 -11.64 -32.95 9.44
N ILE A 107 -12.93 -33.24 9.50
CA ILE A 107 -13.80 -32.69 10.55
C ILE A 107 -13.95 -33.72 11.68
N PRO A 108 -13.69 -33.32 12.94
CA PRO A 108 -14.08 -34.06 14.13
C PRO A 108 -15.58 -34.41 14.16
N PRO A 109 -15.99 -35.39 14.97
CA PRO A 109 -17.40 -35.73 15.13
C PRO A 109 -18.19 -34.56 15.78
N ALA A 110 -19.49 -34.50 15.50
CA ALA A 110 -20.32 -33.33 15.80
C ALA A 110 -20.46 -33.01 17.30
N ASP A 111 -20.34 -34.03 18.15
CA ASP A 111 -20.41 -33.97 19.61
C ASP A 111 -19.30 -33.11 20.25
N GLU A 112 -18.13 -33.03 19.62
CA GLU A 112 -17.02 -32.19 20.11
C GLU A 112 -17.25 -30.68 19.94
N PHE A 113 -18.16 -30.29 19.04
CA PHE A 113 -18.42 -28.88 18.74
C PHE A 113 -19.56 -28.29 19.57
N VAL A 114 -20.53 -29.10 19.97
CA VAL A 114 -21.73 -28.64 20.70
C VAL A 114 -21.38 -28.16 22.11
N SER A 115 -20.33 -28.72 22.73
CA SER A 115 -19.92 -28.42 24.11
C SER A 115 -18.92 -27.28 24.25
N HIS A 116 -18.30 -26.80 23.16
CA HIS A 116 -17.19 -25.84 23.20
C HIS A 116 -17.29 -24.73 22.12
N PRO A 117 -17.86 -23.54 22.43
CA PRO A 117 -18.06 -22.47 21.44
C PRO A 117 -16.75 -21.92 20.85
N LEU A 118 -15.65 -21.92 21.61
CA LEU A 118 -14.33 -21.53 21.10
C LEU A 118 -13.79 -22.52 20.03
N ARG A 119 -14.14 -23.80 20.12
CA ARG A 119 -13.79 -24.79 19.10
C ARG A 119 -14.57 -24.56 17.81
N GLN A 120 -15.81 -24.09 17.89
CA GLN A 120 -16.60 -23.74 16.70
C GLN A 120 -16.00 -22.54 15.96
N VAL A 121 -15.51 -21.52 16.68
CA VAL A 121 -14.84 -20.37 16.06
C VAL A 121 -13.51 -20.77 15.43
N ASN A 122 -12.71 -21.60 16.11
CA ASN A 122 -11.47 -22.12 15.52
C ASN A 122 -11.76 -22.98 14.28
N ALA A 123 -12.83 -23.78 14.32
CA ALA A 123 -13.27 -24.54 13.16
C ALA A 123 -13.74 -23.62 12.03
N LEU A 124 -14.53 -22.58 12.30
CA LEU A 124 -14.96 -21.60 11.28
C LEU A 124 -13.75 -20.99 10.55
N VAL A 125 -12.73 -20.58 11.30
CA VAL A 125 -11.50 -20.02 10.74
C VAL A 125 -10.84 -21.04 9.80
N SER A 126 -10.88 -22.33 10.11
CA SER A 126 -10.36 -23.38 9.23
C SER A 126 -11.16 -23.64 7.93
N PHE A 127 -12.31 -22.99 7.67
CA PHE A 127 -13.04 -23.16 6.40
C PHE A 127 -12.72 -22.06 5.39
N PRO A 128 -12.28 -22.40 4.16
CA PRO A 128 -11.75 -23.69 3.72
C PRO A 128 -10.27 -23.88 4.19
N GLY A 129 -9.65 -22.90 4.87
CA GLY A 129 -8.23 -22.87 5.22
C GLY A 129 -7.70 -23.69 6.39
N ALA A 130 -7.83 -25.01 6.41
CA ALA A 130 -6.86 -25.84 7.14
C ALA A 130 -6.50 -27.07 6.32
N SER A 131 -5.23 -27.20 5.99
CA SER A 131 -4.67 -28.44 5.48
C SER A 131 -4.34 -29.34 6.66
N VAL A 132 -5.01 -30.49 6.73
CA VAL A 132 -4.55 -31.57 7.60
C VAL A 132 -3.46 -32.28 6.83
N ALA A 133 -2.20 -31.95 7.10
CA ALA A 133 -1.12 -32.84 6.72
C ALA A 133 -1.35 -34.19 7.42
N ASN A 134 -1.19 -35.30 6.69
CA ASN A 134 -1.38 -36.68 7.14
C ASN A 134 -0.40 -37.11 8.25
N THR A 135 -0.37 -36.38 9.37
CA THR A 135 0.38 -36.72 10.57
C THR A 135 -0.61 -36.85 11.73
N PRO A 136 -0.50 -37.89 12.58
CA PRO A 136 -1.38 -38.10 13.73
C PRO A 136 -1.16 -37.07 14.86
N THR A 137 -0.38 -36.03 14.61
CA THR A 137 -0.21 -34.87 15.50
C THR A 137 -1.06 -33.73 14.97
N CYS A 138 -1.81 -33.07 15.86
CA CYS A 138 -2.60 -31.86 15.60
C CYS A 138 -1.71 -30.65 15.25
N ASP A 139 -0.80 -30.79 14.27
CA ASP A 139 -0.01 -29.69 13.75
C ASP A 139 -0.84 -28.95 12.69
N VAL A 140 -1.73 -28.08 13.18
CA VAL A 140 -2.33 -27.01 12.37
C VAL A 140 -1.17 -26.19 11.83
N ARG A 141 -0.91 -26.25 10.51
CA ARG A 141 0.06 -25.35 9.89
C ARG A 141 -0.39 -23.93 10.14
N LEU A 142 0.50 -23.14 10.75
CA LEU A 142 0.22 -21.82 11.33
C LEU A 142 -0.25 -20.75 10.33
N ILE A 143 -0.30 -21.04 9.03
CA ILE A 143 -0.65 -20.12 7.95
C ILE A 143 -1.41 -20.88 6.85
N ASP A 144 -2.53 -21.50 7.20
CA ASP A 144 -3.47 -22.04 6.22
C ASP A 144 -4.56 -20.98 5.91
N VAL A 145 -5.04 -20.99 4.68
CA VAL A 145 -5.66 -19.85 3.98
C VAL A 145 -7.14 -19.71 4.30
N THR A 146 -7.51 -18.79 5.17
CA THR A 146 -8.86 -18.74 5.71
C THR A 146 -9.76 -17.80 4.90
N ALA A 147 -10.55 -18.35 3.98
CA ALA A 147 -11.61 -17.58 3.33
C ALA A 147 -12.72 -17.15 4.31
N ALA A 148 -12.68 -17.63 5.57
CA ALA A 148 -13.53 -17.21 6.66
C ALA A 148 -13.64 -15.69 6.78
N GLY A 149 -12.55 -14.94 6.58
CA GLY A 149 -12.58 -13.48 6.56
C GLY A 149 -13.59 -12.88 5.58
N PHE A 150 -13.96 -13.61 4.52
CA PHE A 150 -14.93 -13.21 3.50
C PHE A 150 -16.35 -13.74 3.73
N TYR A 151 -16.67 -14.37 4.86
CA TYR A 151 -18.03 -14.84 5.13
C TYR A 151 -18.90 -13.75 5.74
N GLY A 152 -20.07 -13.55 5.14
CA GLY A 152 -21.18 -12.78 5.67
C GLY A 152 -21.92 -13.54 6.77
N VAL A 153 -23.13 -13.09 7.10
CA VAL A 153 -23.95 -13.79 8.11
C VAL A 153 -24.39 -15.17 7.59
N GLY A 154 -24.86 -15.27 6.34
CA GLY A 154 -25.28 -16.54 5.73
C GLY A 154 -24.17 -17.59 5.63
N GLY A 155 -22.99 -17.20 5.13
CA GLY A 155 -21.83 -18.09 5.04
C GLY A 155 -21.40 -18.66 6.41
N ARG A 156 -21.41 -17.84 7.46
CA ARG A 156 -21.10 -18.29 8.82
C ARG A 156 -22.16 -19.24 9.37
N ALA A 157 -23.44 -18.94 9.16
CA ALA A 157 -24.54 -19.81 9.56
C ALA A 157 -24.43 -21.19 8.88
N LEU A 158 -24.15 -21.22 7.57
CA LEU A 158 -23.95 -22.47 6.83
C LEU A 158 -22.83 -23.33 7.43
N VAL A 159 -21.69 -22.73 7.78
CA VAL A 159 -20.57 -23.47 8.40
C VAL A 159 -20.98 -24.02 9.77
N TYR A 160 -21.66 -23.23 10.60
CA TYR A 160 -22.10 -23.69 11.91
C TYR A 160 -23.14 -24.81 11.82
N ASP A 161 -24.11 -24.69 10.93
CA ASP A 161 -25.13 -25.72 10.69
C ASP A 161 -24.50 -27.02 10.17
N PHE A 162 -23.49 -26.90 9.30
CA PHE A 162 -22.72 -28.03 8.81
C PHE A 162 -21.93 -28.74 9.91
N LEU A 163 -21.26 -27.98 10.78
CA LEU A 163 -20.51 -28.50 11.91
C LEU A 163 -21.43 -29.19 12.93
N ALA A 164 -22.63 -28.65 13.16
CA ALA A 164 -23.63 -29.25 14.04
C ALA A 164 -24.30 -30.50 13.45
N ALA A 165 -24.31 -30.65 12.12
CA ALA A 165 -24.93 -31.78 11.44
C ALA A 165 -24.18 -33.10 11.70
N ASN A 166 -24.92 -34.19 11.84
CA ASN A 166 -24.37 -35.55 11.94
C ASN A 166 -23.81 -36.03 10.57
N SER A 167 -23.01 -37.09 10.58
CA SER A 167 -22.32 -37.59 9.37
C SER A 167 -23.29 -37.92 8.22
N SER A 168 -24.48 -38.47 8.52
CA SER A 168 -25.52 -38.74 7.52
C SER A 168 -26.07 -37.46 6.90
N ALA A 169 -26.40 -36.45 7.70
CA ALA A 169 -26.93 -35.17 7.22
C ALA A 169 -25.87 -34.38 6.45
N ARG A 170 -24.60 -34.45 6.88
CA ARG A 170 -23.48 -33.87 6.13
C ARG A 170 -23.36 -34.46 4.72
N ALA A 171 -23.61 -35.76 4.56
CA ALA A 171 -23.55 -36.44 3.27
C ALA A 171 -24.82 -36.27 2.41
N SER A 172 -26.00 -36.16 3.01
CA SER A 172 -27.28 -36.08 2.28
C SER A 172 -27.69 -34.66 1.91
N ASN A 173 -27.35 -33.67 2.73
CA ASN A 173 -27.83 -32.30 2.53
C ASN A 173 -26.97 -31.55 1.51
N ARG A 174 -27.61 -30.61 0.81
CA ARG A 174 -26.92 -29.67 -0.06
C ARG A 174 -26.40 -28.51 0.78
N TRP A 175 -25.08 -28.41 0.91
CA TRP A 175 -24.43 -27.31 1.63
C TRP A 175 -23.93 -26.28 0.64
N CYS A 176 -24.70 -25.22 0.46
CA CYS A 176 -24.34 -24.12 -0.43
C CYS A 176 -25.01 -22.83 0.04
N THR A 177 -24.29 -21.72 -0.02
CA THR A 177 -24.88 -20.39 0.14
C THR A 177 -24.04 -19.38 -0.64
N CYS A 178 -24.70 -18.38 -1.21
CA CYS A 178 -24.10 -17.28 -1.94
C CYS A 178 -24.43 -15.95 -1.26
N GLN A 179 -23.56 -14.97 -1.49
CA GLN A 179 -23.62 -13.66 -0.88
C GLN A 179 -23.04 -12.62 -1.81
N PHE A 180 -23.52 -11.38 -1.69
CA PHE A 180 -22.93 -10.24 -2.37
C PHE A 180 -21.87 -9.60 -1.47
N ALA A 181 -20.73 -9.24 -2.04
CA ALA A 181 -19.84 -8.26 -1.42
C ALA A 181 -20.28 -6.87 -1.86
N VAL A 182 -20.51 -5.99 -0.89
CA VAL A 182 -21.10 -4.67 -1.11
C VAL A 182 -20.16 -3.62 -0.55
N LEU A 183 -19.88 -2.57 -1.34
CA LEU A 183 -19.10 -1.41 -0.92
C LEU A 183 -20.00 -0.18 -0.95
N LEU A 184 -20.25 0.41 0.22
CA LEU A 184 -21.12 1.58 0.38
C LEU A 184 -22.51 1.37 -0.26
N GLY A 185 -23.07 0.17 -0.10
CA GLY A 185 -24.37 -0.21 -0.68
C GLY A 185 -24.34 -0.61 -2.16
N ILE A 186 -23.19 -0.58 -2.85
CA ILE A 186 -23.04 -0.99 -4.25
C ILE A 186 -22.44 -2.41 -4.31
N PRO A 187 -23.08 -3.38 -5.00
CA PRO A 187 -22.51 -4.72 -5.14
C PRO A 187 -21.27 -4.67 -6.03
N ILE A 188 -20.17 -5.24 -5.54
CA ILE A 188 -18.85 -5.24 -6.20
C ILE A 188 -18.37 -6.66 -6.55
N ALA A 189 -18.96 -7.69 -5.97
CA ALA A 189 -18.71 -9.09 -6.28
C ALA A 189 -19.85 -9.98 -5.76
N VAL A 190 -19.92 -11.21 -6.25
CA VAL A 190 -20.72 -12.30 -5.66
C VAL A 190 -19.77 -13.43 -5.28
N GLY A 191 -19.97 -14.02 -4.10
CA GLY A 191 -19.22 -15.19 -3.66
C GLY A 191 -20.12 -16.31 -3.16
N CYS A 192 -19.73 -17.56 -3.41
CA CYS A 192 -20.45 -18.74 -2.97
C CYS A 192 -19.54 -19.69 -2.21
N LEU A 193 -20.08 -20.28 -1.14
CA LEU A 193 -19.44 -21.30 -0.31
C LEU A 193 -20.22 -22.60 -0.45
N TRP A 194 -19.53 -23.71 -0.74
CA TRP A 194 -20.15 -25.04 -0.76
C TRP A 194 -19.19 -26.14 -0.33
N PHE A 195 -19.77 -27.29 0.06
CA PHE A 195 -19.03 -28.45 0.54
C PHE A 195 -19.42 -29.72 -0.23
N TYR A 196 -18.44 -30.58 -0.49
CA TYR A 196 -18.63 -31.94 -0.96
C TYR A 196 -18.10 -32.93 0.07
N SER A 197 -18.85 -34.00 0.35
CA SER A 197 -18.33 -35.14 1.10
C SER A 197 -17.52 -36.03 0.15
N THR A 198 -16.22 -36.19 0.44
CA THR A 198 -15.37 -37.07 -0.36
C THR A 198 -15.38 -38.45 0.27
N SER A 199 -16.17 -39.36 -0.31
CA SER A 199 -16.12 -40.79 0.01
C SER A 199 -15.14 -41.48 -0.95
N SER A 200 -13.84 -41.35 -0.71
CA SER A 200 -12.84 -42.03 -1.54
C SER A 200 -12.71 -43.49 -1.14
N SER A 201 -13.02 -44.39 -2.06
CA SER A 201 -12.79 -45.84 -2.02
C SER A 201 -11.31 -46.23 -2.23
N ALA A 202 -10.37 -45.37 -1.85
CA ALA A 202 -8.93 -45.55 -2.04
C ALA A 202 -8.16 -45.21 -0.73
N ASP A 203 -8.27 -46.10 0.25
CA ASP A 203 -7.38 -46.46 1.38
C ASP A 203 -6.26 -45.51 1.88
N THR A 204 -6.38 -44.18 1.76
CA THR A 204 -5.33 -43.26 2.23
C THR A 204 -5.81 -41.98 2.92
N LEU A 205 -7.12 -41.69 2.95
CA LEU A 205 -7.67 -40.57 3.73
C LEU A 205 -8.62 -41.06 4.84
N PRO A 206 -8.64 -40.41 6.02
CA PRO A 206 -9.60 -40.70 7.07
C PRO A 206 -11.04 -40.59 6.54
N SER A 207 -11.94 -41.44 7.03
CA SER A 207 -13.34 -41.62 6.59
C SER A 207 -14.29 -40.41 6.73
N THR A 208 -13.76 -39.20 6.96
CA THR A 208 -14.51 -37.94 7.14
C THR A 208 -13.86 -36.73 6.48
N SER A 209 -13.14 -36.92 5.36
CA SER A 209 -12.60 -35.79 4.59
C SER A 209 -13.68 -35.07 3.78
N ILE A 210 -13.74 -33.74 3.92
CA ILE A 210 -14.68 -32.87 3.20
C ILE A 210 -13.90 -31.89 2.36
N THR A 211 -14.34 -31.69 1.12
CA THR A 211 -13.76 -30.68 0.24
C THR A 211 -14.64 -29.44 0.25
N ALA A 212 -14.07 -28.32 0.72
CA ALA A 212 -14.73 -27.03 0.77
C ALA A 212 -14.24 -26.14 -0.35
N PHE A 213 -15.17 -25.41 -0.96
CA PHE A 213 -14.91 -24.46 -2.01
C PHE A 213 -15.48 -23.10 -1.64
N PHE A 214 -14.69 -22.05 -1.86
CA PHE A 214 -15.15 -20.68 -1.83
C PHE A 214 -14.76 -20.03 -3.16
N SER A 215 -15.75 -19.57 -3.92
CA SER A 215 -15.54 -18.88 -5.18
C SER A 215 -16.11 -17.49 -5.15
N VAL A 216 -15.52 -16.60 -5.94
CA VAL A 216 -15.96 -15.21 -6.08
C VAL A 216 -15.86 -14.80 -7.53
N GLN A 217 -16.87 -14.10 -8.03
CA GLN A 217 -16.82 -13.38 -9.29
C GLN A 217 -16.83 -11.88 -9.01
N LEU A 218 -15.90 -11.16 -9.63
CA LEU A 218 -15.77 -9.71 -9.49
C LEU A 218 -16.69 -9.02 -10.49
N PHE A 219 -17.33 -7.93 -10.07
CA PHE A 219 -18.15 -7.11 -10.94
C PHE A 219 -17.32 -5.96 -11.49
N GLU A 220 -16.94 -6.07 -12.76
CA GLU A 220 -16.28 -4.99 -13.50
C GLU A 220 -17.16 -4.58 -14.68
N THR A 221 -17.46 -3.29 -14.77
CA THR A 221 -18.19 -2.74 -15.91
C THR A 221 -17.19 -2.18 -16.91
N PHE A 222 -17.50 -2.33 -18.20
CA PHE A 222 -16.68 -1.79 -19.29
C PHE A 222 -16.33 -0.30 -19.06
N SER A 223 -17.31 0.49 -18.66
CA SER A 223 -17.14 1.92 -18.36
C SER A 223 -16.17 2.17 -17.21
N MET A 224 -16.27 1.43 -16.10
CA MET A 224 -15.40 1.61 -14.94
C MET A 224 -13.95 1.24 -15.26
N CYS A 225 -13.70 0.26 -16.11
CA CYS A 225 -12.33 -0.14 -16.43
C CYS A 225 -11.63 0.86 -17.35
N TRP A 226 -12.34 1.44 -18.33
CA TRP A 226 -11.81 2.57 -19.10
C TRP A 226 -11.55 3.78 -18.22
N PHE A 227 -12.44 4.05 -17.26
CA PHE A 227 -12.23 5.11 -16.28
C PHE A 227 -10.97 4.86 -15.43
N LYS A 228 -10.79 3.65 -14.88
CA LYS A 228 -9.58 3.23 -14.13
C LYS A 228 -8.31 3.41 -14.96
N LEU A 229 -8.34 3.02 -16.24
CA LEU A 229 -7.18 3.19 -17.13
C LEU A 229 -6.85 4.66 -17.35
N ALA A 230 -7.84 5.47 -17.70
CA ALA A 230 -7.66 6.91 -17.89
C ALA A 230 -7.15 7.59 -16.62
N TYR A 231 -7.69 7.20 -15.45
CA TYR A 231 -7.28 7.66 -14.14
C TYR A 231 -5.79 7.36 -13.85
N ARG A 232 -5.37 6.10 -14.05
CA ARG A 232 -3.98 5.67 -13.82
C ARG A 232 -3.00 6.31 -14.81
N VAL A 233 -3.38 6.46 -16.08
CA VAL A 233 -2.57 7.19 -17.07
C VAL A 233 -2.41 8.65 -16.67
N ALA A 234 -3.48 9.32 -16.24
CA ALA A 234 -3.43 10.69 -15.76
C ALA A 234 -2.52 10.83 -14.53
N LEU A 235 -2.62 9.90 -13.57
CA LEU A 235 -1.74 9.85 -12.40
C LEU A 235 -0.27 9.63 -12.80
N SER A 236 0.02 8.70 -13.71
CA SER A 236 1.39 8.49 -14.24
C SER A 236 1.96 9.75 -14.90
N LEU A 237 1.17 10.44 -15.72
CA LEU A 237 1.57 11.71 -16.35
C LEU A 237 1.81 12.80 -15.30
N TYR A 238 0.97 12.87 -14.27
CA TYR A 238 1.12 13.80 -13.16
C TYR A 238 2.41 13.54 -12.37
N VAL A 239 2.73 12.27 -12.08
CA VAL A 239 4.00 11.88 -11.43
C VAL A 239 5.20 12.27 -12.28
N VAL A 240 5.16 12.07 -13.61
CA VAL A 240 6.23 12.50 -14.52
C VAL A 240 6.39 14.02 -14.50
N TRP A 241 5.28 14.76 -14.50
CA TRP A 241 5.30 16.22 -14.39
C TRP A 241 5.90 16.68 -13.04
N LEU A 242 5.58 16.01 -11.93
CA LEU A 242 6.18 16.28 -10.62
C LEU A 242 7.68 15.98 -10.61
N LEU A 243 8.12 14.83 -11.14
CA LEU A 243 9.54 14.48 -11.30
C LEU A 243 10.28 15.59 -12.04
N TRP A 244 9.73 16.07 -13.15
CA TRP A 244 10.36 17.14 -13.90
C TRP A 244 10.39 18.46 -13.13
N SER A 245 9.24 18.92 -12.66
CA SER A 245 9.06 20.26 -12.09
C SER A 245 9.75 20.44 -10.74
N ARG A 246 9.74 19.40 -9.88
CA ARG A 246 10.23 19.42 -8.50
C ARG A 246 11.59 18.75 -8.30
N TYR A 247 12.02 17.82 -9.16
CA TYR A 247 13.31 17.12 -9.02
C TYR A 247 14.30 17.48 -10.14
N TYR A 248 14.05 17.08 -11.39
CA TYR A 248 15.04 17.22 -12.48
C TYR A 248 15.37 18.66 -12.85
N ARG A 249 14.37 19.55 -12.87
CA ARG A 249 14.59 20.98 -13.17
C ARG A 249 15.62 21.61 -12.21
N HIS A 250 15.62 21.18 -10.95
CA HIS A 250 16.55 21.68 -9.93
C HIS A 250 17.95 21.09 -10.08
N ILE A 251 18.08 19.83 -10.48
CA ILE A 251 19.37 19.20 -10.82
C ILE A 251 20.02 19.90 -12.02
N VAL A 252 19.22 20.21 -13.04
CA VAL A 252 19.69 20.95 -14.22
C VAL A 252 20.13 22.36 -13.85
N ALA A 253 19.40 23.04 -12.96
CA ALA A 253 19.78 24.35 -12.46
C ALA A 253 21.10 24.29 -11.68
N LEU A 254 21.25 23.31 -10.78
CA LEU A 254 22.48 23.08 -10.00
C LEU A 254 23.69 22.87 -10.91
N HIS A 255 23.56 22.00 -11.93
CA HIS A 255 24.63 21.73 -12.89
C HIS A 255 25.07 23.00 -13.63
N ARG A 256 24.12 23.83 -14.07
CA ARG A 256 24.43 25.11 -14.72
C ARG A 256 25.11 26.10 -13.78
N SER A 257 24.69 26.16 -12.52
CA SER A 257 25.30 27.04 -11.53
C SER A 257 26.72 26.60 -11.17
N LEU A 258 26.96 25.30 -10.99
CA LEU A 258 28.30 24.75 -10.71
C LEU A 258 29.29 25.01 -11.86
N ASN A 259 28.83 24.88 -13.11
CA ASN A 259 29.67 25.19 -14.28
C ASN A 259 29.98 26.68 -14.42
N ARG A 260 29.16 27.58 -13.85
CA ARG A 260 29.31 29.04 -13.99
C ARG A 260 30.03 29.70 -12.83
N LEU A 261 29.79 29.22 -11.61
CA LEU A 261 30.15 29.92 -10.38
C LEU A 261 31.12 29.12 -9.49
N GLY A 262 31.19 27.80 -9.63
CA GLY A 262 31.87 26.95 -8.64
C GLY A 262 31.19 26.96 -7.27
N LEU A 263 31.78 26.29 -6.28
CA LEU A 263 31.28 26.27 -4.89
C LEU A 263 32.00 27.25 -3.96
N ASP A 264 33.27 27.58 -4.25
CA ASP A 264 34.05 28.48 -3.40
C ASP A 264 35.16 29.18 -4.17
N CYS A 265 35.37 30.49 -3.93
CA CYS A 265 36.41 31.29 -4.58
C CYS A 265 37.83 30.95 -4.07
N THR A 266 37.92 30.18 -2.98
CA THR A 266 39.16 29.79 -2.30
C THR A 266 39.58 28.35 -2.60
N SER A 267 38.67 27.53 -3.14
CA SER A 267 38.93 26.11 -3.38
C SER A 267 39.61 25.89 -4.73
N SER A 268 40.71 25.12 -4.76
CA SER A 268 41.39 24.68 -5.99
C SER A 268 40.59 23.64 -6.80
N CYS A 269 39.35 23.36 -6.38
CA CYS A 269 38.52 22.31 -6.93
C CYS A 269 37.82 22.77 -8.21
N THR A 270 38.34 22.32 -9.35
CA THR A 270 37.82 22.67 -10.70
C THR A 270 36.85 21.64 -11.26
N ARG A 271 36.69 20.48 -10.60
CA ARG A 271 35.82 19.39 -11.06
C ARG A 271 34.82 18.97 -10.00
N TYR A 272 33.55 18.97 -10.38
CA TYR A 272 32.44 18.54 -9.53
C TYR A 272 31.80 17.27 -10.11
N LYS A 273 31.42 16.33 -9.23
CA LYS A 273 30.69 15.12 -9.61
C LYS A 273 29.33 15.12 -8.92
N ILE A 274 28.27 15.30 -9.70
CA ILE A 274 26.89 15.35 -9.21
C ILE A 274 26.37 13.91 -9.09
N MET A 275 25.94 13.53 -7.89
CA MET A 275 25.27 12.26 -7.61
C MET A 275 23.76 12.52 -7.51
N LEU A 276 22.97 11.73 -8.24
CA LEU A 276 21.52 11.80 -8.20
C LEU A 276 21.01 10.83 -7.12
N GLY A 277 20.16 11.34 -6.23
CA GLY A 277 19.50 10.54 -5.20
C GLY A 277 18.17 9.95 -5.66
N ASP A 278 17.49 9.24 -4.76
CA ASP A 278 16.15 8.73 -4.98
C ASP A 278 15.09 9.86 -4.91
N PRO A 279 14.26 10.06 -5.95
CA PRO A 279 13.17 11.04 -5.94
C PRO A 279 11.90 10.54 -5.23
N SER A 280 11.81 9.25 -4.84
CA SER A 280 10.58 8.63 -4.33
C SER A 280 10.00 9.38 -3.14
N GLY A 281 10.84 9.80 -2.19
CA GLY A 281 10.35 10.52 -1.02
C GLY A 281 9.75 11.89 -1.31
N LEU A 282 10.17 12.55 -2.39
CA LEU A 282 9.58 13.83 -2.79
C LEU A 282 8.15 13.64 -3.35
N ILE A 283 7.93 12.54 -4.06
CA ILE A 283 6.65 12.26 -4.72
C ILE A 283 5.68 11.56 -3.77
N MET A 284 6.15 10.59 -3.00
CA MET A 284 5.31 9.87 -2.02
C MET A 284 4.85 10.77 -0.87
N SER A 285 5.57 11.87 -0.59
CA SER A 285 5.16 12.86 0.41
C SER A 285 4.20 13.92 -0.13
N GLU A 286 3.89 13.91 -1.43
CA GLU A 286 2.95 14.84 -2.03
C GLU A 286 1.52 14.41 -1.71
N PHE A 287 0.75 15.33 -1.12
CA PHE A 287 -0.56 15.02 -0.56
C PHE A 287 -1.57 14.62 -1.63
N VAL A 288 -1.57 15.26 -2.80
CA VAL A 288 -2.49 14.94 -3.89
C VAL A 288 -2.21 13.53 -4.42
N VAL A 289 -0.95 13.18 -4.66
CA VAL A 289 -0.54 11.82 -5.06
C VAL A 289 -1.02 10.80 -4.04
N ALA A 290 -0.81 11.05 -2.74
CA ALA A 290 -1.22 10.13 -1.68
C ALA A 290 -2.75 9.92 -1.64
N VAL A 291 -3.56 10.97 -1.81
CA VAL A 291 -5.03 10.87 -1.86
C VAL A 291 -5.49 10.11 -3.11
N VAL A 292 -4.95 10.45 -4.28
CA VAL A 292 -5.31 9.84 -5.57
C VAL A 292 -4.95 8.34 -5.57
N VAL A 293 -3.78 7.98 -5.04
CA VAL A 293 -3.39 6.57 -4.88
C VAL A 293 -4.33 5.82 -3.93
N LEU A 294 -4.73 6.43 -2.80
CA LEU A 294 -5.67 5.79 -1.88
C LEU A 294 -7.05 5.54 -2.53
N LEU A 295 -7.54 6.50 -3.31
CA LEU A 295 -8.80 6.35 -4.06
C LEU A 295 -8.70 5.25 -5.10
N ASP A 296 -7.58 5.11 -5.82
CA ASP A 296 -7.36 4.00 -6.75
C ASP A 296 -7.45 2.64 -6.04
N ILE A 297 -6.86 2.50 -4.84
CA ILE A 297 -6.96 1.26 -4.06
C ILE A 297 -8.41 0.93 -3.72
N TRP A 298 -9.18 1.94 -3.29
CA TRP A 298 -10.58 1.74 -2.89
C TRP A 298 -11.46 1.36 -4.09
N MET A 299 -11.21 1.94 -5.27
CA MET A 299 -11.88 1.56 -6.51
C MET A 299 -11.56 0.13 -6.98
N ASN A 300 -10.48 -0.46 -6.46
CA ASN A 300 -10.01 -1.80 -6.83
C ASN A 300 -10.09 -2.79 -5.66
N VAL A 301 -11.00 -2.54 -4.71
CA VAL A 301 -11.08 -3.38 -3.50
C VAL A 301 -11.45 -4.84 -3.77
N SER A 302 -12.15 -5.11 -4.86
CA SER A 302 -12.42 -6.49 -5.29
C SER A 302 -11.12 -7.24 -5.59
N TYR A 303 -10.09 -6.59 -6.14
CA TYR A 303 -8.78 -7.20 -6.36
C TYR A 303 -7.94 -7.30 -5.08
N LEU A 304 -8.21 -6.45 -4.08
CA LEU A 304 -7.62 -6.59 -2.76
C LEU A 304 -7.97 -7.97 -2.15
N SER A 305 -9.18 -8.49 -2.40
CA SER A 305 -9.58 -9.83 -1.95
C SER A 305 -8.73 -10.95 -2.55
N ILE A 306 -8.36 -10.84 -3.82
CA ILE A 306 -7.42 -11.75 -4.49
C ILE A 306 -6.05 -11.63 -3.84
N ALA A 307 -5.55 -10.40 -3.64
CA ALA A 307 -4.27 -10.17 -2.99
C ALA A 307 -4.20 -10.79 -1.59
N PHE A 308 -5.28 -10.70 -0.79
CA PHE A 308 -5.33 -11.36 0.53
C PHE A 308 -5.16 -12.87 0.43
N ILE A 309 -5.85 -13.51 -0.51
CA ILE A 309 -5.75 -14.96 -0.73
C ILE A 309 -4.35 -15.34 -1.20
N GLN A 310 -3.73 -14.50 -2.04
CA GLN A 310 -2.38 -14.67 -2.56
C GLN A 310 -1.30 -14.53 -1.49
N VAL A 311 -1.43 -13.59 -0.55
CA VAL A 311 -0.48 -13.42 0.56
C VAL A 311 -0.44 -14.65 1.46
N SER A 312 -1.55 -15.38 1.60
CA SER A 312 -1.56 -16.61 2.39
C SER A 312 -0.85 -17.80 1.71
N GLN A 313 -0.27 -17.61 0.52
CA GLN A 313 0.33 -18.67 -0.30
C GLN A 313 1.82 -18.81 -0.09
N VAL A 314 2.17 -19.23 1.12
CA VAL A 314 3.57 -19.41 1.52
C VAL A 314 4.30 -20.49 0.72
N THR A 315 3.57 -21.40 0.06
CA THR A 315 4.14 -22.45 -0.80
C THR A 315 4.39 -22.00 -2.24
N ASP A 316 3.59 -21.05 -2.75
CA ASP A 316 3.77 -20.42 -4.06
C ASP A 316 4.32 -19.01 -3.87
N VAL A 317 5.65 -18.91 -3.86
CA VAL A 317 6.39 -17.66 -3.64
C VAL A 317 5.96 -16.56 -4.64
N TRP A 318 5.54 -16.93 -5.85
CA TRP A 318 5.10 -15.96 -6.84
C TRP A 318 3.77 -15.31 -6.44
N GLN A 319 2.79 -16.11 -6.01
CA GLN A 319 1.51 -15.61 -5.50
C GLN A 319 1.73 -14.75 -4.25
N LEU A 320 2.59 -15.18 -3.32
CA LEU A 320 2.94 -14.41 -2.12
C LEU A 320 3.48 -13.01 -2.47
N ILE A 321 4.43 -12.94 -3.42
CA ILE A 321 5.01 -11.65 -3.85
C ILE A 321 3.94 -10.75 -4.46
N LEU A 322 3.11 -11.29 -5.35
CA LEU A 322 2.02 -10.53 -5.98
C LEU A 322 1.04 -9.99 -4.94
N GLY A 323 0.64 -10.81 -3.97
CA GLY A 323 -0.25 -10.40 -2.89
C GLY A 323 0.34 -9.27 -2.04
N CYS A 324 1.63 -9.36 -1.68
CA CYS A 324 2.28 -8.32 -0.88
C CYS A 324 2.35 -6.96 -1.60
N MET A 325 2.52 -6.93 -2.93
CA MET A 325 2.55 -5.69 -3.72
C MET A 325 1.31 -4.81 -3.57
N TYR A 326 0.13 -5.41 -3.41
CA TYR A 326 -1.13 -4.69 -3.29
C TYR A 326 -1.38 -4.11 -1.89
N THR A 327 -0.67 -4.58 -0.86
CA THR A 327 -0.93 -4.21 0.55
C THR A 327 -0.15 -2.98 1.04
N VAL A 328 0.71 -2.38 0.20
CA VAL A 328 1.77 -1.44 0.61
C VAL A 328 1.32 0.04 0.68
N TRP A 329 0.25 0.40 -0.02
CA TRP A 329 0.06 1.79 -0.48
C TRP A 329 -0.72 2.71 0.48
N GLY A 330 -1.35 2.17 1.53
CA GLY A 330 -2.14 2.97 2.49
C GLY A 330 -1.32 3.93 3.37
N GLY A 331 -0.05 3.61 3.65
CA GLY A 331 0.76 4.34 4.64
C GLY A 331 1.19 5.76 4.25
N ALA A 332 1.27 6.08 2.95
CA ALA A 332 1.79 7.38 2.49
C ALA A 332 0.89 8.55 2.92
N LEU A 333 -0.43 8.43 2.72
CA LEU A 333 -1.38 9.49 3.09
C LEU A 333 -1.35 9.76 4.60
N PHE A 334 -1.27 8.69 5.40
CA PHE A 334 -1.23 8.83 6.84
C PHE A 334 0.05 9.53 7.32
N VAL A 335 1.18 9.27 6.69
CA VAL A 335 2.43 10.00 6.96
C VAL A 335 2.31 11.48 6.57
N CYS A 336 1.68 11.80 5.43
CA CYS A 336 1.40 13.19 5.05
C CYS A 336 0.54 13.90 6.10
N ILE A 337 -0.57 13.26 6.52
CA ILE A 337 -1.47 13.80 7.54
C ILE A 337 -0.73 13.98 8.86
N LEU A 338 -0.02 12.96 9.33
CA LEU A 338 0.73 13.03 10.58
C LEU A 338 1.80 14.13 10.53
N THR A 339 2.47 14.32 9.39
CA THR A 339 3.45 15.39 9.22
C THR A 339 2.82 16.78 9.40
N VAL A 340 1.62 17.00 8.86
CA VAL A 340 0.86 18.25 9.07
C VAL A 340 0.54 18.46 10.55
N PHE A 341 0.05 17.42 11.23
CA PHE A 341 -0.24 17.48 12.66
C PHE A 341 1.01 17.72 13.51
N THR A 342 2.08 16.95 13.28
CA THR A 342 3.34 17.07 14.00
C THR A 342 3.93 18.48 13.87
N LYS A 343 3.87 19.09 12.68
CA LYS A 343 4.31 20.48 12.47
C LYS A 343 3.39 21.48 13.16
N ARG A 344 2.07 21.32 13.04
CA ARG A 344 1.08 22.22 13.66
C ARG A 344 1.16 22.23 15.19
N TYR A 345 1.41 21.07 15.81
CA TYR A 345 1.47 20.89 17.26
C TYR A 345 2.91 20.86 17.82
N LYS A 346 3.93 21.04 16.98
CA LYS A 346 5.37 21.02 17.34
C LYS A 346 5.82 19.71 18.02
N TRP A 347 5.30 18.57 17.57
CA TRP A 347 5.62 17.23 18.10
C TRP A 347 6.86 16.60 17.45
N GLU A 348 7.73 17.40 16.84
CA GLU A 348 8.91 16.93 16.11
C GLU A 348 9.90 16.17 17.02
N ALA A 349 9.89 16.45 18.32
CA ALA A 349 10.68 15.70 19.30
C ALA A 349 10.15 14.27 19.55
N ILE A 350 8.88 14.00 19.26
CA ILE A 350 8.23 12.71 19.49
C ILE A 350 8.41 11.79 18.27
N PHE A 351 8.41 12.36 17.06
CA PHE A 351 8.43 11.60 15.81
C PHE A 351 9.77 11.77 15.07
N THR A 352 10.33 10.65 14.62
CA THR A 352 11.50 10.67 13.73
C THR A 352 11.05 10.56 12.27
N PRO A 353 11.71 11.28 11.33
CA PRO A 353 11.38 11.16 9.92
C PRO A 353 11.63 9.72 9.44
N VAL A 354 10.63 9.17 8.76
CA VAL A 354 10.67 7.82 8.19
C VAL A 354 11.02 7.94 6.71
N ASP A 355 12.04 7.20 6.29
CA ASP A 355 12.39 7.12 4.88
C ASP A 355 11.32 6.31 4.12
N PRO A 356 10.75 6.83 3.01
CA PRO A 356 9.70 6.15 2.27
C PRO A 356 10.13 4.80 1.67
N THR A 357 11.43 4.60 1.39
CA THR A 357 11.96 3.29 0.96
C THR A 357 11.86 2.28 2.09
N VAL A 358 12.24 2.69 3.30
CA VAL A 358 12.13 1.84 4.50
C VAL A 358 10.66 1.53 4.81
N LEU A 359 9.76 2.51 4.66
CA LEU A 359 8.33 2.30 4.79
C LEU A 359 7.79 1.30 3.76
N THR A 360 8.23 1.42 2.51
CA THR A 360 7.86 0.50 1.43
C THR A 360 8.34 -0.91 1.75
N ILE A 361 9.62 -1.09 2.10
CA ILE A 361 10.17 -2.40 2.47
C ILE A 361 9.46 -2.99 3.69
N ALA A 362 9.22 -2.17 4.73
CA ALA A 362 8.53 -2.61 5.94
C ALA A 362 7.10 -3.07 5.65
N SER A 363 6.37 -2.35 4.80
CA SER A 363 5.02 -2.74 4.40
C SER A 363 4.98 -3.99 3.51
N TYR A 364 5.99 -4.24 2.68
CA TYR A 364 6.12 -5.50 1.94
C TYR A 364 6.34 -6.71 2.85
N ILE A 365 7.20 -6.57 3.86
CA ILE A 365 7.56 -7.66 4.77
C ILE A 365 6.46 -7.92 5.81
N TYR A 366 5.77 -6.87 6.25
CA TYR A 366 4.80 -6.94 7.34
C TYR A 366 3.35 -6.94 6.86
N GLY A 367 2.99 -6.05 5.92
CA GLY A 367 1.60 -5.74 5.56
C GLY A 367 0.82 -6.98 5.17
N GLY A 368 1.29 -7.70 4.15
CA GLY A 368 0.71 -8.97 3.75
C GLY A 368 0.73 -10.00 4.89
N PRO A 369 1.90 -10.48 5.35
CA PRO A 369 1.97 -11.59 6.30
C PRO A 369 1.19 -11.38 7.59
N VAL A 370 1.16 -10.16 8.14
CA VAL A 370 0.37 -9.86 9.34
C VAL A 370 -1.12 -9.89 9.07
N LEU A 371 -1.56 -9.39 7.92
CA LEU A 371 -2.96 -9.52 7.51
C LEU A 371 -3.35 -10.99 7.30
N ALA A 372 -2.46 -11.82 6.74
CA ALA A 372 -2.70 -13.25 6.62
C ALA A 372 -2.85 -13.94 7.99
N VAL A 373 -1.97 -13.64 8.95
CA VAL A 373 -2.09 -14.14 10.33
C VAL A 373 -3.39 -13.66 10.99
N PHE A 374 -3.77 -12.40 10.76
CA PHE A 374 -4.99 -11.85 11.33
C PHE A 374 -6.24 -12.56 10.82
N VAL A 375 -6.27 -12.91 9.53
CA VAL A 375 -7.39 -13.63 8.92
C VAL A 375 -7.35 -15.12 9.28
N ALA A 376 -6.16 -15.71 9.44
CA ALA A 376 -5.93 -17.11 9.82
C ALA A 376 -6.12 -17.42 11.32
N THR A 377 -6.42 -16.40 12.14
CA THR A 377 -6.63 -16.56 13.59
C THR A 377 -8.03 -16.09 13.98
N PRO A 378 -8.52 -16.46 15.18
CA PRO A 378 -9.77 -15.92 15.73
C PRO A 378 -9.82 -14.39 15.83
N ALA A 379 -8.69 -13.70 15.64
CA ALA A 379 -8.63 -12.24 15.56
C ALA A 379 -9.54 -11.68 14.44
N MET A 380 -9.84 -12.46 13.40
CA MET A 380 -10.77 -12.06 12.34
C MET A 380 -12.19 -11.74 12.83
N VAL A 381 -12.56 -12.11 14.08
CA VAL A 381 -13.84 -11.72 14.71
C VAL A 381 -13.99 -10.20 14.69
N VAL A 382 -12.89 -9.46 14.84
CA VAL A 382 -12.87 -7.99 14.78
C VAL A 382 -13.38 -7.50 13.42
N VAL A 383 -13.06 -8.18 12.32
CA VAL A 383 -13.59 -7.85 10.98
C VAL A 383 -15.11 -7.95 10.97
N TYR A 384 -15.66 -9.02 11.54
CA TYR A 384 -17.11 -9.18 11.64
C TYR A 384 -17.76 -8.11 12.51
N MET A 385 -17.13 -7.74 13.63
CA MET A 385 -17.63 -6.66 14.50
C MET A 385 -17.64 -5.31 13.77
N LEU A 386 -16.60 -5.00 13.00
CA LEU A 386 -16.53 -3.79 12.19
C LEU A 386 -17.63 -3.74 11.12
N ARG A 387 -18.03 -4.89 10.56
CA ARG A 387 -19.14 -4.97 9.61
C ARG A 387 -20.48 -4.62 10.25
N HIS A 388 -20.70 -4.95 11.52
CA HIS A 388 -21.91 -4.56 12.24
C HIS A 388 -22.03 -3.03 12.46
N ILE A 389 -20.92 -2.30 12.39
CA ILE A 389 -20.91 -0.82 12.48
C ILE A 389 -21.22 -0.18 11.11
N SER A 390 -21.00 -0.92 10.01
CA SER A 390 -21.26 -0.42 8.65
C SER A 390 -22.75 -0.28 8.39
N LEU A 391 -23.11 0.52 7.39
CA LEU A 391 -24.50 0.65 6.92
C LEU A 391 -25.09 -0.75 6.70
N PRO A 392 -26.24 -1.08 7.32
CA PRO A 392 -26.87 -2.37 7.09
C PRO A 392 -27.21 -2.49 5.61
N GLY A 393 -26.73 -3.56 4.97
CA GLY A 393 -27.12 -3.92 3.61
C GLY A 393 -28.64 -4.06 3.51
N LYS A 394 -29.17 -3.99 2.29
CA LYS A 394 -30.62 -4.12 2.06
C LYS A 394 -31.14 -5.46 2.59
N ASN A 395 -30.29 -6.50 2.56
CA ASN A 395 -30.53 -7.76 3.25
C ASN A 395 -29.27 -8.21 4.02
N PRO A 396 -29.23 -8.13 5.36
CA PRO A 396 -28.02 -8.39 6.14
C PRO A 396 -27.56 -9.86 6.14
N VAL A 397 -28.38 -10.79 5.64
CA VAL A 397 -28.02 -12.21 5.52
C VAL A 397 -27.20 -12.46 4.25
N VAL A 398 -27.57 -11.80 3.15
CA VAL A 398 -27.00 -12.01 1.81
C VAL A 398 -25.98 -10.93 1.44
N ASP A 399 -26.17 -9.70 1.91
CA ASP A 399 -25.22 -8.61 1.70
C ASP A 399 -24.12 -8.63 2.75
N MET A 400 -22.88 -8.70 2.29
CA MET A 400 -21.69 -8.48 3.08
C MET A 400 -21.12 -7.09 2.76
N GLU A 401 -21.46 -6.10 3.58
CA GLU A 401 -20.86 -4.77 3.49
C GLU A 401 -19.40 -4.79 3.96
N VAL A 402 -18.48 -4.26 3.15
CA VAL A 402 -17.03 -4.32 3.40
C VAL A 402 -16.39 -2.96 3.73
N SER A 403 -17.11 -1.85 3.59
CA SER A 403 -16.56 -0.49 3.76
C SER A 403 -15.80 -0.26 5.07
N ALA A 404 -16.40 -0.52 6.24
CA ALA A 404 -15.68 -0.29 7.51
C ALA A 404 -14.47 -1.22 7.68
N SER A 405 -14.54 -2.46 7.18
CA SER A 405 -13.41 -3.38 7.20
C SER A 405 -12.24 -2.83 6.37
N ILE A 406 -12.51 -2.27 5.20
CA ILE A 406 -11.48 -1.70 4.31
C ILE A 406 -10.84 -0.47 4.94
N VAL A 407 -11.63 0.41 5.54
CA VAL A 407 -11.12 1.58 6.28
C VAL A 407 -10.24 1.12 7.45
N ALA A 408 -10.70 0.16 8.24
CA ALA A 408 -9.95 -0.36 9.38
C ALA A 408 -8.63 -1.02 8.97
N ILE A 409 -8.64 -1.83 7.90
CA ILE A 409 -7.42 -2.45 7.37
C ILE A 409 -6.47 -1.38 6.81
N SER A 410 -6.99 -0.37 6.11
CA SER A 410 -6.19 0.76 5.61
C SER A 410 -5.53 1.51 6.76
N LEU A 411 -6.25 1.78 7.86
CA LEU A 411 -5.72 2.41 9.07
C LEU A 411 -4.69 1.52 9.77
N PHE A 412 -4.94 0.22 9.84
CA PHE A 412 -4.02 -0.74 10.43
C PHE A 412 -2.67 -0.76 9.70
N VAL A 413 -2.68 -0.92 8.37
CA VAL A 413 -1.47 -0.83 7.54
C VAL A 413 -0.81 0.54 7.67
N SER A 414 -1.60 1.60 7.77
CA SER A 414 -1.10 2.97 7.93
C SER A 414 -0.45 3.24 9.29
N SER A 415 -0.75 2.44 10.32
CA SER A 415 -0.15 2.63 11.65
C SER A 415 1.35 2.30 11.70
N ILE A 416 1.86 1.50 10.76
CA ILE A 416 3.24 1.02 10.70
C ILE A 416 4.28 2.16 10.73
N PRO A 417 4.24 3.17 9.83
CA PRO A 417 5.20 4.27 9.87
C PRO A 417 5.23 5.00 11.22
N VAL A 418 4.10 5.07 11.91
CA VAL A 418 3.98 5.74 13.20
C VAL A 418 4.63 4.92 14.30
N VAL A 419 4.33 3.63 14.37
CA VAL A 419 4.97 2.71 15.32
C VAL A 419 6.47 2.67 15.09
N TYR A 420 6.92 2.59 13.82
CA TYR A 420 8.33 2.62 13.46
C TYR A 420 9.01 3.91 13.91
N SER A 421 8.40 5.06 13.61
CA SER A 421 8.91 6.37 14.03
C SER A 421 9.04 6.47 15.56
N LEU A 422 8.01 6.08 16.30
CA LEU A 422 8.00 6.14 17.77
C LEU A 422 9.02 5.18 18.40
N ALA A 423 9.09 3.94 17.90
CA ALA A 423 10.06 2.95 18.36
C ALA A 423 11.50 3.45 18.16
N ARG A 424 11.78 4.07 17.01
CA ARG A 424 13.08 4.66 16.72
C ARG A 424 13.40 5.83 17.65
N THR A 425 12.44 6.71 17.93
CA THR A 425 12.61 7.80 18.91
C THR A 425 12.92 7.23 20.31
N TYR A 426 12.18 6.19 20.74
CA TYR A 426 12.38 5.57 22.04
C TYR A 426 13.76 4.90 22.18
N ILE A 427 14.19 4.15 21.17
CA ILE A 427 15.51 3.51 21.16
C ILE A 427 16.62 4.57 21.25
N ARG A 428 16.49 5.69 20.51
CA ARG A 428 17.44 6.81 20.57
C ARG A 428 17.50 7.43 21.96
N TYR A 429 16.35 7.75 22.54
CA TYR A 429 16.26 8.32 23.88
C TYR A 429 16.92 7.41 24.93
N ARG A 430 16.71 6.10 24.84
CA ARG A 430 17.27 5.11 25.77
C ARG A 430 18.74 4.82 25.53
N GLY A 431 19.21 4.93 24.29
CA GLY A 431 20.60 4.69 23.90
C GLY A 431 21.58 5.78 24.34
N GLY A 432 21.09 6.89 24.92
CA GLY A 432 21.94 8.02 25.29
C GLY A 432 22.57 8.72 24.07
N GLU A 433 22.12 8.38 22.85
CA GLU A 433 22.44 9.14 21.66
C GLU A 433 21.81 10.52 21.85
N GLY A 434 22.65 11.53 22.11
CA GLY A 434 22.24 12.92 22.05
C GLY A 434 21.57 13.23 20.70
N PRO A 435 20.85 14.35 20.58
CA PRO A 435 20.29 14.76 19.29
C PRO A 435 21.39 14.65 18.24
N GLN A 436 21.15 13.90 17.15
CA GLN A 436 22.14 13.79 16.10
C GLN A 436 22.46 15.21 15.64
N VAL A 437 23.71 15.62 15.85
CA VAL A 437 24.38 16.50 14.91
C VAL A 437 24.28 15.74 13.60
N TYR A 438 23.39 16.19 12.72
CA TYR A 438 23.28 15.65 11.39
C TYR A 438 24.69 15.63 10.82
N ASP A 439 25.25 14.44 10.55
CA ASP A 439 26.39 14.35 9.65
C ASP A 439 25.94 15.09 8.40
N ILE A 440 26.61 16.20 8.11
CA ILE A 440 26.22 17.18 7.11
C ILE A 440 26.40 16.53 5.74
N GLN A 441 25.52 15.61 5.37
CA GLN A 441 25.10 15.48 4.00
C GLN A 441 24.33 16.75 3.71
N VAL A 442 25.03 17.75 3.16
CA VAL A 442 24.36 18.81 2.40
C VAL A 442 23.64 18.11 1.24
N ARG A 443 22.44 17.60 1.50
CA ARG A 443 21.46 17.35 0.46
C ARG A 443 21.18 18.74 -0.10
N LEU A 444 21.85 19.08 -1.19
CA LEU A 444 21.48 20.17 -2.10
C LEU A 444 20.11 19.91 -2.77
N SER A 445 19.19 19.23 -2.09
CA SER A 445 17.77 19.19 -2.42
C SER A 445 17.19 20.56 -2.09
N LEU A 446 17.15 21.44 -3.09
CA LEU A 446 16.31 22.63 -3.12
C LEU A 446 16.37 23.51 -1.86
N VAL A 447 17.37 24.40 -1.86
CA VAL A 447 17.71 25.48 -0.92
C VAL A 447 16.57 26.44 -0.45
N SER A 448 15.27 26.14 -0.52
CA SER A 448 14.29 27.06 0.10
C SER A 448 12.89 26.53 0.42
N LEU A 449 12.54 25.29 0.11
CA LEU A 449 11.14 24.83 0.27
C LEU A 449 10.95 23.74 1.32
N LEU A 450 12.03 23.12 1.78
CA LEU A 450 11.95 21.99 2.70
C LEU A 450 12.96 22.05 3.85
N ASP A 451 13.76 23.12 3.99
CA ASP A 451 14.74 23.23 5.08
C ASP A 451 14.29 24.21 6.18
N THR A 452 13.08 23.98 6.69
CA THR A 452 12.66 24.49 8.00
C THR A 452 13.00 23.50 9.12
N HIS A 453 13.99 22.61 8.91
CA HIS A 453 14.14 21.36 9.67
C HIS A 453 15.22 21.39 10.76
N ALA A 454 15.93 22.50 10.97
CA ALA A 454 16.91 22.62 12.04
C ALA A 454 16.44 23.61 13.12
N ASN A 455 15.89 23.09 14.22
CA ASN A 455 15.62 23.85 15.46
C ASN A 455 16.88 24.07 16.32
N ASP A 456 18.05 23.63 15.86
CA ASP A 456 19.33 23.93 16.50
C ASP A 456 19.81 25.32 16.05
N PRO A 457 19.96 26.31 16.95
CA PRO A 457 20.39 27.65 16.61
C PRO A 457 21.81 27.71 16.00
N ALA A 458 22.63 26.67 16.16
CA ALA A 458 23.93 26.56 15.50
C ALA A 458 23.85 26.09 14.04
N LEU A 459 22.72 25.48 13.63
CA LEU A 459 22.52 24.86 12.30
C LEU A 459 21.38 25.51 11.51
N ALA A 460 20.61 26.41 12.13
CA ALA A 460 19.55 27.16 11.47
C ALA A 460 20.12 28.14 10.44
N ILE A 461 19.72 27.99 9.18
CA ILE A 461 19.93 29.05 8.18
C ILE A 461 19.00 30.21 8.58
N THR A 462 19.58 31.28 9.10
CA THR A 462 18.80 32.44 9.54
C THR A 462 18.02 33.04 8.36
N THR A 463 16.73 33.27 8.54
CA THR A 463 15.90 34.02 7.58
C THR A 463 16.04 35.50 7.86
N CYS A 464 16.22 36.31 6.82
CA CYS A 464 16.32 37.75 7.00
C CYS A 464 15.02 38.32 7.59
N PRO A 465 15.06 39.16 8.65
CA PRO A 465 13.87 39.70 9.30
C PRO A 465 13.19 40.83 8.51
N ARG A 466 13.66 41.17 7.30
CA ARG A 466 13.09 42.21 6.43
C ARG A 466 12.37 41.58 5.25
N GLU A 467 11.20 42.11 4.92
CA GLU A 467 10.45 41.71 3.71
C GLU A 467 11.17 42.20 2.44
N HIS A 468 11.50 41.26 1.56
CA HIS A 468 12.17 41.54 0.29
C HIS A 468 11.25 41.22 -0.89
N ARG A 469 10.52 42.22 -1.39
CA ARG A 469 9.52 42.08 -2.47
C ARG A 469 10.06 41.62 -3.85
N ALA A 470 11.38 41.47 -4.01
CA ALA A 470 12.00 41.34 -5.34
C ALA A 470 12.49 39.93 -5.73
N SER A 471 12.47 38.92 -4.86
CA SER A 471 13.01 37.58 -5.20
C SER A 471 12.58 36.47 -4.25
N VAL A 472 12.24 35.29 -4.80
CA VAL A 472 11.67 34.14 -4.06
C VAL A 472 12.66 33.45 -3.08
N ALA A 473 13.98 33.51 -3.31
CA ALA A 473 15.00 33.12 -2.33
C ALA A 473 16.40 33.54 -2.80
N THR A 474 17.20 34.24 -1.98
CA THR A 474 18.63 34.52 -2.25
C THR A 474 19.50 34.31 -1.01
N LEU A 475 20.69 33.73 -1.19
CA LEU A 475 21.72 33.61 -0.14
C LEU A 475 22.53 34.90 -0.07
N GLY A 476 22.63 35.50 1.12
CA GLY A 476 23.30 36.79 1.35
C GLY A 476 24.00 36.89 2.71
N HIS A 477 24.80 37.94 2.88
CA HIS A 477 25.46 38.24 4.16
C HIS A 477 24.53 39.07 5.05
N PRO A 478 24.46 38.88 6.37
CA PRO A 478 23.54 39.61 7.27
C PRO A 478 23.73 41.13 7.26
N THR A 479 24.93 41.63 6.93
CA THR A 479 25.22 43.08 6.82
C THR A 479 24.69 43.73 5.54
N SER A 480 24.19 42.96 4.57
CA SER A 480 23.57 43.47 3.33
C SER A 480 22.32 44.32 3.60
N CYS A 481 21.76 44.23 4.81
CA CYS A 481 20.55 44.95 5.21
C CYS A 481 20.82 46.38 5.69
N THR A 482 22.05 46.81 5.91
CA THR A 482 22.33 48.16 6.41
C THR A 482 23.24 48.91 5.46
N THR A 483 22.60 49.69 4.59
CA THR A 483 23.13 50.86 3.88
C THR A 483 24.23 50.68 2.82
N THR A 484 24.02 51.43 1.75
CA THR A 484 24.96 51.83 0.70
C THR A 484 26.36 52.17 1.22
N SER A 485 27.38 51.71 0.48
CA SER A 485 28.81 52.07 0.56
C SER A 485 29.68 51.38 1.63
N SER A 486 30.43 50.34 1.24
CA SER A 486 31.82 49.97 1.66
C SER A 486 32.17 48.56 1.11
N PRO A 487 33.44 48.23 0.76
CA PRO A 487 33.77 47.06 -0.06
C PRO A 487 33.74 45.74 0.73
N PHE A 488 33.33 44.69 0.03
CA PHE A 488 33.05 43.34 0.53
C PHE A 488 34.32 42.59 0.96
N VAL A 489 34.28 41.97 2.14
CA VAL A 489 35.16 40.87 2.55
C VAL A 489 34.39 39.57 2.36
N ALA A 490 34.94 38.66 1.55
CA ALA A 490 34.30 37.46 1.06
C ALA A 490 34.48 36.27 2.01
N HIS A 491 33.83 36.28 3.17
CA HIS A 491 33.78 35.08 4.02
C HIS A 491 32.39 34.92 4.66
N ALA A 492 31.75 33.79 4.37
CA ALA A 492 30.51 33.26 4.95
C ALA A 492 29.16 33.89 4.51
N PHE A 493 28.50 33.26 3.53
CA PHE A 493 27.06 33.43 3.30
C PHE A 493 26.29 32.75 4.44
N THR A 494 25.44 33.48 5.17
CA THR A 494 24.83 33.03 6.45
C THR A 494 23.32 33.23 6.55
N CYS A 495 22.67 33.85 5.56
CA CYS A 495 21.25 34.22 5.64
C CYS A 495 20.48 34.00 4.32
N VAL A 496 19.23 33.53 4.41
CA VAL A 496 18.30 33.38 3.28
C VAL A 496 17.26 34.51 3.31
N HIS A 497 17.13 35.22 2.19
CA HIS A 497 16.11 36.26 2.00
C HIS A 497 14.90 35.66 1.27
N LEU A 498 13.76 35.55 1.97
CA LEU A 498 12.49 35.06 1.40
C LEU A 498 11.70 36.23 0.82
N GLY A 499 11.18 36.06 -0.39
CA GLY A 499 10.24 37.00 -1.01
C GLY A 499 8.80 36.52 -0.83
N GLU A 500 7.89 37.48 -0.77
CA GLU A 500 6.44 37.26 -0.69
C GLU A 500 5.99 36.37 -1.85
N THR A 501 5.47 35.18 -1.54
CA THR A 501 4.75 34.35 -2.52
C THR A 501 3.45 33.85 -1.91
N ASP A 502 2.34 34.32 -2.44
CA ASP A 502 0.95 34.10 -1.97
C ASP A 502 0.44 32.65 -2.05
N TRP A 503 1.30 31.65 -2.30
CA TRP A 503 0.88 30.24 -2.46
C TRP A 503 1.28 29.32 -1.29
N LEU A 504 1.69 29.91 -0.16
CA LEU A 504 2.14 29.20 1.06
C LEU A 504 1.29 29.54 2.30
N MET A 505 -0.02 29.71 2.11
CA MET A 505 -1.01 29.55 3.18
C MET A 505 -1.75 28.22 3.03
#